data_AF-A0A920TTM1-F1
#
_entry.id   AF-A0A920TTM1-F1
#
_cell.length_a   1.000
_cell.length_b   1.000
_cell.length_c   1.000
_cell.angle_alpha   90.00
_cell.angle_beta   90.00
_cell.angle_gamma   90.00
#
_symmetry.space_group_name_H-M   'P 1'
#
loop_
_entity.id
_entity.type
_entity.pdbx_description
1 polymer ?
#
loop_
_entity_poly.entity_id
_entity_poly.type
_entity_poly.pdbx_seq_one_letter_code
_entity_poly.pdbx_strand_id
1 'polypeptide(L)' 'MLLKTRLVLKSILPAGVRYMGPDTFFNTDWADSSTDEVVNDGLSPFGEEVVREMNRMGMLVDLAHTSQRL' A
#
# COMPACT_ATOMS: atom_id res chain seq x y z
N MET A 1 7.96 1.40 -11.59
CA MET A 1 6.82 0.82 -10.84
C MET A 1 5.88 1.90 -10.30
N LEU A 2 6.40 2.92 -9.61
CA LEU A 2 5.62 4.04 -9.02
C LEU A 2 4.68 4.79 -9.97
N LEU A 3 5.09 5.02 -11.22
CA LEU A 3 4.24 5.69 -12.21
C LEU A 3 2.96 4.90 -12.50
N LYS A 4 3.05 3.57 -12.57
CA LYS A 4 1.88 2.69 -12.77
C LYS A 4 0.94 2.76 -11.56
N THR A 5 1.48 2.72 -10.34
CA THR A 5 0.69 2.86 -9.11
C THR A 5 -0.02 4.21 -9.06
N ARG A 6 0.67 5.31 -9.34
CA ARG A 6 0.03 6.64 -9.43
C ARG A 6 -1.10 6.69 -10.46
N LEU A 7 -0.92 6.07 -11.61
CA LEU A 7 -1.97 6.02 -12.65
C LEU A 7 -3.21 5.25 -12.15
N VAL A 8 -3.01 4.12 -11.45
CA VAL A 8 -4.09 3.35 -10.85
C VAL A 8 -4.78 4.15 -9.74
N LEU A 9 -4.04 4.77 -8.82
CA LEU A 9 -4.64 5.59 -7.75
C LEU A 9 -5.47 6.75 -8.34
N LYS A 10 -4.98 7.39 -9.41
CA LYS A 10 -5.68 8.48 -10.08
C LYS A 10 -6.93 8.01 -10.84
N SER A 11 -6.97 6.77 -11.33
CA SER A 11 -8.15 6.26 -12.04
C SER A 11 -9.27 5.83 -11.09
N ILE A 12 -8.92 5.33 -9.90
CA ILE A 12 -9.91 4.82 -8.93
C ILE A 12 -10.48 5.89 -7.99
N LEU A 13 -9.74 6.99 -7.73
CA LEU A 13 -10.23 8.09 -6.90
C LEU A 13 -11.53 8.72 -7.44
N PRO A 14 -11.64 9.09 -8.73
CA PRO A 14 -12.89 9.60 -9.30
C PRO A 14 -14.03 8.57 -9.24
N ALA A 15 -13.71 7.28 -9.24
CA ALA A 15 -14.68 6.19 -9.13
C ALA A 15 -15.22 5.98 -7.71
N GLY A 16 -14.77 6.76 -6.72
CA GLY A 16 -15.31 6.73 -5.35
C GLY A 16 -14.46 5.94 -4.35
N VAL A 17 -13.36 5.31 -4.76
CA VAL A 17 -12.43 4.65 -3.84
C VAL A 17 -11.78 5.70 -2.93
N ARG A 18 -11.70 5.45 -1.62
CA ARG A 18 -11.15 6.39 -0.63
C ARG A 18 -10.07 5.81 0.27
N TYR A 19 -9.88 4.49 0.24
CA TYR A 19 -8.85 3.81 1.01
C TYR A 19 -8.31 2.62 0.21
N MET A 20 -7.09 2.20 0.55
CA MET A 20 -6.43 1.01 0.02
C MET A 20 -5.49 0.45 1.08
N GLY A 21 -5.42 -0.87 1.23
CA GLY A 21 -4.41 -1.55 2.03
C GLY A 21 -3.13 -1.81 1.23
N PRO A 22 -1.93 -1.66 1.82
CA PRO A 22 -0.66 -1.93 1.13
C PRO A 22 -0.42 -3.44 0.92
N ASP A 23 -1.08 -4.26 1.71
CA ASP A 23 -1.10 -5.72 1.69
C ASP A 23 -2.52 -6.24 1.98
N THR A 24 -2.71 -7.55 1.85
CA THR A 24 -3.95 -8.24 2.24
C THR A 24 -3.61 -9.46 3.10
N PHE A 25 -4.11 -10.67 2.80
CA PHE A 25 -3.75 -11.90 3.52
C PHE A 25 -2.36 -12.46 3.18
N PHE A 26 -1.72 -11.92 2.14
CA PHE A 26 -0.41 -12.35 1.65
C PHE A 26 0.48 -11.14 1.44
N ASN A 27 1.78 -11.36 1.48
CA ASN A 27 2.75 -10.34 1.10
C ASN A 27 2.48 -9.83 -0.31
N THR A 28 2.67 -8.53 -0.49
CA THR A 28 2.91 -7.96 -1.82
C THR A 28 4.41 -7.77 -2.01
N ASP A 29 4.85 -7.47 -3.24
CA ASP A 29 6.26 -7.12 -3.49
C ASP A 29 6.74 -5.86 -2.73
N TRP A 30 5.87 -5.20 -1.96
CA TRP A 30 6.12 -3.90 -1.35
C TRP A 30 5.61 -3.71 0.06
N ALA A 31 4.89 -4.69 0.63
CA ALA A 31 4.44 -4.68 2.00
C ALA A 31 4.25 -6.11 2.54
N ASP A 32 4.68 -6.31 3.78
CA ASP A 32 4.52 -7.55 4.52
C ASP A 32 3.14 -7.64 5.18
N SER A 33 2.47 -8.76 4.99
CA SER A 33 1.23 -9.11 5.69
C SER A 33 1.52 -9.68 7.07
N SER A 34 0.60 -9.46 8.01
CA SER A 34 0.64 -10.08 9.35
C SER A 34 0.48 -11.60 9.34
N THR A 35 0.01 -12.18 8.24
CA THR A 35 -0.28 -13.61 8.11
C THR A 35 0.74 -14.39 7.28
N ASP A 36 1.83 -13.75 6.86
CA ASP A 36 2.84 -14.35 5.98
C ASP A 36 4.27 -14.18 6.55
N GLU A 37 5.26 -14.78 5.90
CA GLU A 37 6.67 -14.65 6.31
C GLU A 37 7.17 -13.21 6.16
N VAL A 38 8.08 -12.78 7.03
CA VAL A 38 8.67 -11.43 6.94
C VAL A 38 9.65 -11.37 5.77
N VAL A 39 9.43 -10.45 4.83
CA VAL A 39 10.27 -10.27 3.63
C VAL A 39 10.94 -8.90 3.62
N ASN A 40 10.19 -7.85 3.94
CA ASN A 40 10.62 -6.46 3.86
C ASN A 40 10.86 -5.82 5.24
N ASP A 41 10.54 -6.52 6.33
CA ASP A 41 10.49 -5.96 7.69
C ASP A 41 9.46 -4.82 7.78
N GLY A 42 8.36 -4.97 7.04
CA GLY A 42 7.30 -3.98 6.89
C GLY A 42 7.10 -3.51 5.46
N LEU A 43 7.51 -2.28 5.14
CA LEU A 43 7.46 -1.73 3.79
C LEU A 43 8.80 -1.87 3.08
N SER A 44 8.76 -2.21 1.80
CA SER A 44 9.93 -2.03 0.94
C SER A 44 10.16 -0.53 0.65
N PRO A 45 11.35 -0.12 0.16
CA PRO A 45 11.56 1.27 -0.26
C PRO A 45 10.53 1.76 -1.29
N PHE A 46 10.05 0.86 -2.15
CA PHE A 46 8.97 1.17 -3.08
C PHE A 46 7.63 1.34 -2.36
N GLY A 47 7.35 0.51 -1.35
CA GLY A 47 6.12 0.63 -0.57
C GLY A 47 6.02 1.94 0.22
N GLU A 48 7.14 2.44 0.74
CA GLU A 48 7.18 3.79 1.34
C GLU A 48 6.77 4.88 0.33
N GLU A 49 7.24 4.78 -0.92
CA GLU A 49 6.85 5.74 -1.96
C GLU A 49 5.36 5.67 -2.28
N VAL A 50 4.76 4.47 -2.26
CA VAL A 50 3.32 4.31 -2.46
C VAL A 50 2.52 4.98 -1.34
N VAL A 51 2.91 4.76 -0.07
CA VAL A 51 2.27 5.41 1.08
C VAL A 51 2.38 6.93 1.01
N ARG A 52 3.57 7.46 0.66
CA ARG A 52 3.75 8.91 0.44
C ARG A 52 2.80 9.45 -0.63
N GLU A 53 2.55 8.67 -1.68
CA GLU A 53 1.63 9.06 -2.75
C GLU A 53 0.16 9.02 -2.35
N MET A 54 -0.26 8.02 -1.59
CA MET A 54 -1.60 7.95 -1.02
C MET A 54 -1.87 9.17 -0.13
N ASN A 55 -0.92 9.51 0.75
CA ASN A 55 -0.98 10.70 1.59
C ASN A 55 -1.10 11.98 0.76
N ARG A 56 -0.27 12.14 -0.28
CA ARG A 56 -0.32 13.30 -1.17
C ARG A 56 -1.66 13.45 -1.90
N MET A 57 -2.33 12.34 -2.19
CA MET A 57 -3.59 12.30 -2.92
C MET A 57 -4.83 12.34 -2.01
N GLY A 58 -4.66 12.36 -0.69
CA GLY A 58 -5.76 12.34 0.27
C GLY A 58 -6.49 10.99 0.33
N MET A 59 -5.79 9.88 0.03
CA MET A 59 -6.30 8.53 0.17
C MET A 59 -5.93 7.96 1.54
N LEU A 60 -6.88 7.35 2.24
CA LEU A 60 -6.63 6.67 3.51
C LEU A 60 -5.79 5.41 3.28
N VAL A 61 -4.82 5.18 4.16
CA VAL A 61 -4.07 3.93 4.22
C VAL A 61 -4.80 3.00 5.18
N ASP A 62 -5.29 1.87 4.67
CA ASP A 62 -5.88 0.83 5.50
C ASP A 62 -4.77 -0.08 6.01
N LEU A 63 -4.72 -0.29 7.33
CA LEU A 63 -3.70 -1.12 7.99
C LEU A 63 -4.26 -2.48 8.41
N ALA A 64 -5.49 -2.80 8.01
CA ALA A 64 -6.05 -4.12 8.24
C ALA A 64 -5.17 -5.17 7.56
N HIS A 65 -4.86 -6.24 8.29
CA HIS A 65 -4.01 -7.36 7.87
C HIS A 65 -2.51 -7.08 7.71
N THR A 66 -2.06 -5.83 7.84
CA THR A 66 -0.63 -5.51 7.72
C THR A 66 0.18 -5.98 8.92
N SER A 67 1.46 -6.31 8.67
CA SER A 67 2.39 -6.67 9.74
C SER A 67 2.50 -5.56 10.80
N GLN A 68 2.88 -5.92 12.03
CA GLN A 68 3.02 -4.94 13.13
C GLN A 68 4.11 -3.91 12.90
N ARG A 69 5.01 -4.16 11.94
CA ARG A 69 6.12 -3.30 11.62
C ARG A 69 5.80 -2.68 10.27
N LEU A 70 5.40 -1.42 10.27
CA LEU A 70 4.95 -0.63 9.12
C LEU A 70 5.64 0.71 9.15
#